data_AF-A0A2L1U3U6-F1
#
_entry.id   AF-A0A2L1U3U6-F1
#
_cell.length_a   1.000
_cell.length_b   1.000
_cell.length_c   1.000
_cell.angle_alpha   90.00
_cell.angle_beta   90.00
_cell.angle_gamma   90.00
#
_symmetry.space_group_name_H-M   'P 1'
#
loop_
_entity.id
_entity.type
_entity.pdbx_description
1 polymer ?
#
loop_
_entity_poly.entity_id
_entity_poly.type
_entity_poly.pdbx_seq_one_letter_code
_entity_poly.pdbx_strand_id
1 'polypeptide(L)'
;MEGEEIVNIQKLFEMQKELDERIIREHGLEGQDLLPNTVLALQVEIAELANEWRGFKHWSHRQTPEVETEVCDYCGEDVDYTRPSPFLANAGASMCKACWDMTQTEYAASNGEYIPDFEDYPHFVKKVPYKMLMEYVDCLHFFLSVARQIKYPLDDLIHLHAENLEEGPLVYVFIELLQHVGWLALHIHPEVRKRAFEFAFVGFVNLGKRLGFSPEQIEQAYLEKNQINHERQSTGY
;
A
#
# COMPACT_ATOMS: atom_id res chain seq x y z
N MET A 1 -13.65 21.58 -9.74
CA MET A 1 -13.59 20.23 -9.16
C MET A 1 -12.71 19.44 -10.09
N GLU A 2 -11.42 19.35 -9.76
CA GLU A 2 -10.54 18.38 -10.41
C GLU A 2 -11.10 17.00 -10.08
N GLY A 3 -11.23 16.13 -11.10
CA GLY A 3 -11.72 14.77 -10.87
C GLY A 3 -10.74 14.06 -9.93
N GLU A 4 -11.26 13.36 -8.92
CA GLU A 4 -10.42 12.52 -8.06
C GLU A 4 -9.66 11.55 -8.97
N GLU A 5 -8.33 11.61 -8.93
CA GLU A 5 -7.48 10.68 -9.66
C GLU A 5 -7.73 9.28 -9.10
N ILE A 6 -7.96 8.29 -9.96
CA ILE A 6 -8.29 6.91 -9.58
C ILE A 6 -7.37 5.95 -10.32
N VAL A 7 -7.06 4.82 -9.68
CA VAL A 7 -6.25 3.77 -10.27
C VAL A 7 -6.94 3.23 -11.52
N ASN A 8 -6.22 3.12 -12.63
CA ASN A 8 -6.70 2.58 -13.89
C ASN A 8 -6.82 1.04 -13.83
N ILE A 9 -7.86 0.55 -13.15
CA ILE A 9 -8.11 -0.88 -12.97
C ILE A 9 -8.22 -1.63 -14.30
N GLN A 10 -8.77 -1.01 -15.35
CA GLN A 10 -8.86 -1.62 -16.67
C GLN A 10 -7.48 -2.00 -17.22
N LYS A 11 -6.53 -1.05 -17.16
CA LYS A 11 -5.15 -1.28 -17.61
C LYS A 11 -4.49 -2.40 -16.79
N LEU A 12 -4.60 -2.33 -15.47
CA LEU A 12 -3.95 -3.31 -14.59
C LEU A 12 -4.55 -4.71 -14.77
N PHE A 13 -5.86 -4.81 -14.98
CA PHE A 13 -6.54 -6.09 -15.22
C PHE A 13 -6.07 -6.79 -16.51
N GLU A 14 -5.88 -6.05 -17.61
CA GLU A 14 -5.32 -6.63 -18.84
C GLU A 14 -3.86 -7.04 -18.67
N MET A 15 -3.05 -6.28 -17.92
CA MET A 15 -1.68 -6.68 -17.60
C MET A 15 -1.63 -7.95 -16.74
N GLN A 16 -2.50 -8.06 -15.73
CA GLN A 16 -2.62 -9.28 -14.93
C GLN A 16 -3.04 -10.47 -15.80
N LYS A 17 -3.92 -10.21 -16.77
CA LYS A 17 -4.42 -11.23 -17.67
C LYS A 17 -3.28 -11.89 -18.45
N GLU A 18 -2.41 -11.08 -19.04
CA GLU A 18 -1.23 -11.53 -19.77
C GLU A 18 -0.28 -12.33 -18.86
N LEU A 19 -0.07 -11.86 -17.63
CA LEU A 19 0.78 -12.54 -16.64
C LEU A 19 0.22 -13.92 -16.27
N ASP A 20 -1.05 -14.05 -15.88
CA ASP A 20 -1.54 -15.38 -15.47
C ASP A 20 -1.66 -16.33 -16.66
N GLU A 21 -2.01 -15.85 -17.86
CA GLU A 21 -2.03 -16.70 -19.07
C GLU A 21 -0.65 -17.25 -19.41
N ARG A 22 0.40 -16.47 -19.14
CA ARG A 22 1.79 -16.92 -19.26
C ARG A 22 2.12 -17.98 -18.21
N ILE A 23 1.84 -17.70 -16.93
CA ILE A 23 2.10 -18.64 -15.81
C ILE A 23 1.40 -19.98 -16.07
N ILE A 24 0.12 -19.96 -16.45
CA ILE A 24 -0.67 -21.16 -16.73
C ILE A 24 0.00 -22.00 -17.82
N ARG A 25 0.46 -21.37 -18.90
CA ARG A 25 1.07 -22.03 -20.05
C ARG A 25 2.46 -22.60 -19.74
N GLU A 26 3.30 -21.81 -19.07
CA GLU A 26 4.67 -22.21 -18.74
C GLU A 26 4.69 -23.36 -17.71
N HIS A 27 3.68 -23.43 -16.85
CA HIS A 27 3.58 -24.44 -15.79
C HIS A 27 2.61 -25.60 -16.11
N GLY A 28 1.97 -25.62 -17.29
CA GLY A 28 1.05 -26.70 -17.69
C GLY A 28 -0.20 -26.80 -16.80
N LEU A 29 -0.74 -25.65 -16.38
CA LEU A 29 -1.87 -25.53 -15.46
C LEU A 29 -3.23 -25.40 -16.17
N GLU A 30 -3.29 -25.64 -17.47
CA GLU A 30 -4.52 -25.48 -18.25
C GLU A 30 -5.66 -26.35 -17.70
N GLY A 31 -6.81 -25.71 -17.44
CA GLY A 31 -8.00 -26.39 -16.94
C GLY A 31 -7.96 -26.75 -15.45
N GLN A 32 -6.88 -26.44 -14.73
CA GLN A 32 -6.83 -26.61 -13.27
C GLN A 32 -7.61 -25.51 -12.56
N ASP A 33 -8.31 -25.85 -11.49
CA ASP A 33 -8.91 -24.87 -10.59
C ASP A 33 -7.85 -24.31 -9.65
N LEU A 34 -7.38 -23.10 -9.96
CA LEU A 34 -6.36 -22.38 -9.18
C LEU A 34 -6.96 -21.40 -8.17
N LEU A 35 -8.29 -21.30 -8.08
CA LEU A 35 -8.94 -20.31 -7.21
C LEU A 35 -8.57 -20.50 -5.73
N PRO A 36 -8.56 -21.71 -5.15
CA PRO A 36 -8.15 -21.88 -3.75
C PRO A 36 -6.71 -21.43 -3.49
N ASN A 37 -5.79 -21.68 -4.44
CA ASN A 37 -4.38 -21.30 -4.31
C ASN A 37 -4.21 -19.78 -4.40
N THR A 38 -4.91 -19.14 -5.33
CA THR A 38 -4.87 -17.68 -5.54
C THR A 38 -5.48 -16.94 -4.34
N VAL A 39 -6.58 -17.45 -3.79
CA VAL A 39 -7.21 -16.89 -2.58
C VAL A 39 -6.30 -17.03 -1.36
N LEU A 40 -5.64 -18.18 -1.20
CA LEU A 40 -4.68 -18.36 -0.10
C LEU A 40 -3.47 -17.43 -0.25
N ALA A 41 -2.93 -17.29 -1.47
CA ALA A 41 -1.85 -16.35 -1.75
C ALA A 41 -2.27 -14.91 -1.40
N LEU A 42 -3.48 -14.49 -1.80
CA LEU A 42 -4.03 -13.18 -1.42
C LEU A 42 -4.12 -13.00 0.11
N GLN A 43 -4.55 -14.02 0.87
CA GLN A 43 -4.57 -13.92 2.34
C GLN A 43 -3.16 -13.77 2.94
N VAL A 44 -2.16 -14.43 2.36
CA VAL A 44 -0.76 -14.29 2.78
C VAL A 44 -0.28 -12.86 2.54
N GLU A 45 -0.46 -12.31 1.33
CA GLU A 45 -0.05 -10.94 1.01
C GLU A 45 -0.77 -9.90 1.88
N ILE A 46 -2.05 -10.10 2.20
CA ILE A 46 -2.78 -9.22 3.12
C ILE A 46 -2.16 -9.28 4.53
N ALA A 47 -1.72 -10.45 4.97
CA ALA A 47 -1.04 -10.60 6.26
C ALA A 47 0.36 -9.97 6.25
N GLU A 48 1.09 -10.04 5.13
CA GLU A 48 2.37 -9.35 4.93
C GLU A 48 2.18 -7.83 4.93
N LEU A 49 1.18 -7.31 4.22
CA LEU A 49 0.77 -5.91 4.29
C LEU A 49 0.45 -5.48 5.73
N ALA A 50 -0.32 -6.27 6.47
CA ALA A 50 -0.61 -5.99 7.88
C ALA A 50 0.67 -5.97 8.73
N ASN A 51 1.61 -6.87 8.45
CA ASN A 51 2.90 -6.97 9.14
C ASN A 51 3.78 -5.74 8.90
N GLU A 52 3.77 -5.18 7.70
CA GLU A 52 4.45 -3.92 7.35
C GLU A 52 3.72 -2.68 7.87
N TRP A 53 2.39 -2.70 7.95
CA TRP A 53 1.60 -1.66 8.61
C TRP A 53 1.89 -1.56 10.12
N ARG A 54 2.14 -2.70 10.78
CA ARG A 54 2.56 -2.84 12.19
C ARG A 54 1.59 -2.36 13.26
N GLY A 55 0.47 -1.71 12.93
CA GLY A 55 -0.44 -1.14 13.93
C GLY A 55 -1.12 -2.16 14.86
N PHE A 56 -1.14 -3.45 14.53
CA PHE A 56 -1.63 -4.51 15.42
C PHE A 56 -0.60 -4.95 16.49
N LYS A 57 0.69 -4.62 16.32
CA LYS A 57 1.81 -5.06 17.16
C LYS A 57 1.86 -4.26 18.46
N HIS A 58 0.83 -4.39 19.31
CA HIS A 58 0.68 -3.68 20.59
C HIS A 58 1.79 -3.99 21.61
N TRP A 59 2.54 -5.06 21.41
CA TRP A 59 3.73 -5.42 22.21
C TRP A 59 5.03 -4.80 21.70
N SER A 60 5.02 -4.08 20.57
CA SER A 60 6.21 -3.48 19.98
C SER A 60 6.32 -2.01 20.33
N HIS A 61 7.55 -1.55 20.61
CA HIS A 61 7.85 -0.13 20.76
C HIS A 61 7.81 0.65 19.41
N ARG A 62 7.86 -0.06 18.26
CA ARG A 62 7.70 0.54 16.92
C ARG A 62 6.41 0.04 16.28
N GLN A 63 5.42 0.93 16.18
CA GLN A 63 4.10 0.64 15.59
C GLN A 63 3.89 1.25 14.20
N THR A 64 4.89 1.94 13.65
CA THR A 64 4.84 2.59 12.34
C THR A 64 5.65 1.83 11.29
N PRO A 65 5.23 1.84 10.02
CA PRO A 65 5.97 1.23 8.91
C PRO A 65 7.40 1.75 8.80
N GLU A 66 8.27 0.95 8.19
CA GLU A 66 9.62 1.40 7.87
C GLU A 66 9.59 2.23 6.58
N VAL A 67 10.29 3.36 6.61
CA VAL A 67 10.56 4.21 5.43
C VAL A 67 12.07 4.26 5.22
N GLU A 68 12.50 4.65 4.02
CA GLU A 68 13.91 4.94 3.75
C GLU A 68 14.42 5.98 4.75
N THR A 69 15.56 5.73 5.40
CA THR A 69 16.11 6.62 6.42
C THR A 69 16.98 7.72 5.79
N GLU A 70 17.01 8.88 6.42
CA GLU A 70 17.91 10.00 6.12
C GLU A 70 18.83 10.27 7.30
N VAL A 71 20.00 10.85 7.06
CA VAL A 71 20.91 11.26 8.15
C VAL A 71 20.59 12.70 8.56
N CYS A 72 20.37 12.91 9.86
CA CYS A 72 20.20 14.25 10.43
C CYS A 72 21.56 14.96 10.55
N ASP A 73 21.73 16.14 9.96
CA ASP A 73 23.01 16.89 10.02
C ASP A 73 23.32 17.45 11.42
N TYR A 74 22.34 17.48 12.32
CA TYR A 74 22.54 17.94 13.71
C TYR A 74 22.99 16.83 14.65
N CYS A 75 22.28 15.69 14.68
CA CYS A 75 22.61 14.59 15.60
C CYS A 75 23.41 13.44 14.96
N GLY A 76 23.47 13.36 13.63
CA GLY A 76 24.14 12.29 12.90
C GLY A 76 23.40 10.95 12.88
N GLU A 77 22.17 10.90 13.40
CA GLU A 77 21.36 9.68 13.46
C GLU A 77 20.56 9.46 12.17
N ASP A 78 20.34 8.18 11.84
CA ASP A 78 19.38 7.75 10.83
C ASP A 78 17.95 7.98 11.33
N VAL A 79 17.17 8.75 10.58
CA VAL A 79 15.82 9.16 10.93
C VAL A 79 14.85 8.99 9.77
N ASP A 80 13.57 8.82 10.08
CA ASP A 80 12.54 8.66 9.05
C ASP A 80 12.38 9.93 8.19
N TYR A 81 12.59 11.12 8.74
CA TYR A 81 12.39 12.39 8.03
C TYR A 81 13.39 13.45 8.46
N THR A 82 13.94 14.19 7.50
CA THR A 82 14.62 15.46 7.73
C THR A 82 13.99 16.58 6.91
N ARG A 83 14.28 17.84 7.28
CA ARG A 83 13.98 19.00 6.44
C ARG A 83 15.10 20.03 6.54
N PRO A 84 15.30 20.88 5.52
CA PRO A 84 16.27 21.97 5.57
C PRO A 84 16.10 22.84 6.82
N SER A 85 17.20 23.05 7.52
CA SER A 85 17.24 23.73 8.80
C SER A 85 17.63 25.20 8.66
N PRO A 86 16.84 26.15 9.21
CA PRO A 86 17.26 27.53 9.36
C PRO A 86 18.20 27.74 10.55
N PHE A 87 18.37 26.72 11.41
CA PHE A 87 19.15 26.81 12.65
C PHE A 87 20.65 26.58 12.43
N LEU A 88 21.02 25.94 11.34
CA LEU A 88 22.39 25.53 11.06
C LEU A 88 23.07 26.52 10.12
N ALA A 89 24.33 26.85 10.41
CA ALA A 89 25.11 27.78 9.60
C ALA A 89 25.48 27.22 8.22
N ASN A 90 25.44 25.90 8.05
CA ASN A 90 25.72 25.24 6.78
C ASN A 90 24.49 25.32 5.86
N ALA A 91 24.62 26.04 4.76
CA ALA A 91 23.60 26.09 3.72
C ALA A 91 23.29 24.67 3.20
N GLY A 92 22.02 24.27 3.29
CA GLY A 92 21.56 22.94 2.86
C GLY A 92 21.53 21.87 3.95
N ALA A 93 21.96 22.18 5.18
CA ALA A 93 21.86 21.23 6.29
C ALA A 93 20.40 20.95 6.66
N SER A 94 20.09 19.71 7.01
CA SER A 94 18.76 19.22 7.32
C SER A 94 18.70 18.59 8.71
N MET A 95 17.58 18.75 9.38
CA MET A 95 17.37 18.26 10.75
C MET A 95 16.19 17.32 10.83
N CYS A 96 16.26 16.36 11.75
CA CYS A 96 15.10 15.54 12.11
C CYS A 96 14.12 16.32 12.99
N LYS A 97 12.88 15.82 13.11
CA LYS A 97 11.85 16.44 13.95
C LYS A 97 12.28 16.61 15.41
N ALA A 98 12.91 15.61 16.02
CA ALA A 98 13.31 15.68 17.42
C ALA A 98 14.32 16.81 17.67
N CYS A 99 15.34 16.92 16.81
CA CYS A 99 16.31 18.01 16.88
C CYS A 99 15.66 19.37 16.55
N TRP A 100 14.71 19.39 15.62
CA TRP A 100 13.92 20.57 15.29
C TRP A 100 13.17 21.11 16.50
N ASP A 101 12.32 20.29 17.12
CA ASP A 101 11.47 20.68 18.25
C ASP A 101 12.30 21.20 19.44
N MET A 102 13.43 20.54 19.71
CA MET A 102 14.37 20.95 20.76
C MET A 102 14.98 22.32 20.42
N THR A 103 15.50 22.50 19.21
CA THR A 103 16.18 23.74 18.80
C THR A 103 15.20 24.90 18.62
N GLN A 104 13.99 24.62 18.16
CA GLN A 104 12.88 25.59 18.07
C GLN A 104 12.57 26.17 19.45
N THR A 105 12.54 25.33 20.49
CA THR A 105 12.31 25.76 21.87
C THR A 105 13.44 26.67 22.38
N GLU A 106 14.69 26.28 22.14
CA GLU A 106 15.87 27.07 22.54
C GLU A 106 15.95 28.42 21.79
N TYR A 107 15.65 28.41 20.49
CA TYR A 107 15.67 29.61 19.66
C TYR A 107 14.54 30.58 20.02
N ALA A 108 13.33 30.07 20.25
CA ALA A 108 12.20 30.89 20.71
C ALA A 108 12.51 31.55 22.07
N ALA A 109 13.16 30.82 22.99
CA ALA A 109 13.59 31.35 24.28
C ALA A 109 14.67 32.44 24.18
N SER A 110 15.51 32.39 23.14
CA SER A 110 16.65 33.29 22.97
C SER A 110 16.35 34.52 22.11
N ASN A 111 15.52 34.38 21.07
CA ASN A 111 15.32 35.40 20.04
C ASN A 111 13.89 35.96 19.99
N GLY A 112 12.92 35.32 20.67
CA GLY A 112 11.52 35.75 20.68
C GLY A 112 10.80 35.61 19.33
N GLU A 113 11.39 34.89 18.37
CA GLU A 113 10.80 34.61 17.06
C GLU A 113 10.04 33.29 17.08
N TYR A 114 8.86 33.28 16.45
CA TYR A 114 8.12 32.05 16.19
C TYR A 114 8.67 31.38 14.94
N ILE A 115 8.93 30.09 15.07
CA ILE A 115 9.36 29.23 13.97
C ILE A 115 8.25 28.18 13.77
N PRO A 116 7.76 27.94 12.54
CA PRO A 116 6.71 26.95 12.29
C PRO A 116 7.12 25.52 12.69
N ASP A 117 6.12 24.67 12.89
CA ASP A 117 6.33 23.27 13.25
C ASP A 117 7.05 22.53 12.12
N PHE A 118 7.66 21.38 12.44
CA PHE A 118 8.45 20.60 11.49
C PHE A 118 7.64 20.14 10.26
N GLU A 119 6.34 19.93 10.43
CA GLU A 119 5.41 19.51 9.39
C GLU A 119 4.91 20.67 8.53
N ASP A 120 4.99 21.92 9.01
CA ASP A 120 4.49 23.11 8.29
C ASP A 120 5.42 23.55 7.13
N TYR A 121 6.42 22.74 6.78
CA TYR A 121 7.31 23.06 5.67
C TYR A 121 6.54 22.96 4.35
N PRO A 122 6.53 24.02 3.51
CA PRO A 122 5.78 24.00 2.24
C PRO A 122 6.17 22.88 1.28
N HIS A 123 7.35 22.28 1.48
CA HIS A 123 7.85 21.14 0.70
C HIS A 123 8.07 19.90 1.57
N PHE A 124 7.32 19.74 2.67
CA PHE A 124 7.36 18.52 3.47
C PHE A 124 6.86 17.34 2.62
N VAL A 125 7.78 16.47 2.22
CA VAL A 125 7.45 15.25 1.47
C VAL A 125 7.40 14.10 2.46
N LYS A 126 6.18 13.65 2.79
CA LYS A 126 6.01 12.43 3.57
C LYS A 126 6.49 11.24 2.73
N LYS A 127 7.56 10.61 3.16
CA LYS A 127 8.08 9.37 2.58
C LYS A 127 7.01 8.29 2.53
N VAL A 128 7.03 7.58 1.41
CA VAL A 128 6.20 6.40 1.18
C VAL A 128 6.91 5.21 1.84
N PRO A 129 6.23 4.43 2.69
CA PRO A 129 6.75 3.15 3.17
C PRO A 129 6.75 2.14 2.02
N TYR A 130 7.81 2.15 1.20
CA TYR A 130 7.87 1.40 -0.06
C TYR A 130 7.57 -0.09 0.12
N LYS A 131 8.10 -0.72 1.17
CA LYS A 131 7.83 -2.14 1.45
C LYS A 131 6.33 -2.40 1.67
N MET A 132 5.67 -1.56 2.46
CA MET A 132 4.22 -1.64 2.68
C MET A 132 3.42 -1.40 1.39
N LEU A 133 3.86 -0.48 0.53
CA LEU A 133 3.25 -0.24 -0.78
C LEU A 133 3.38 -1.48 -1.70
N MET A 134 4.53 -2.15 -1.68
CA MET A 134 4.75 -3.36 -2.48
C MET A 134 3.83 -4.50 -2.04
N GLU A 135 3.68 -4.76 -0.73
CA GLU A 135 2.74 -5.80 -0.26
C GLU A 135 1.28 -5.45 -0.63
N TYR A 136 0.92 -4.16 -0.63
CA TYR A 136 -0.39 -3.71 -1.11
C TYR A 136 -0.58 -4.01 -2.59
N VAL A 137 0.44 -3.75 -3.42
CA VAL A 137 0.42 -4.05 -4.85
C VAL A 137 0.37 -5.55 -5.12
N ASP A 138 1.04 -6.38 -4.32
CA ASP A 138 0.94 -7.84 -4.40
C ASP A 138 -0.48 -8.33 -4.12
N CYS A 139 -1.16 -7.76 -3.12
CA CYS A 139 -2.59 -8.00 -2.91
C CYS A 139 -3.41 -7.63 -4.16
N LEU A 140 -3.13 -6.49 -4.80
CA LEU A 140 -3.84 -6.05 -6.01
C LEU A 140 -3.66 -7.03 -7.18
N HIS A 141 -2.44 -7.55 -7.40
CA HIS A 141 -2.18 -8.60 -8.39
C HIS A 141 -3.10 -9.82 -8.19
N PHE A 142 -3.19 -10.30 -6.94
CA PHE A 142 -4.04 -11.46 -6.64
C PHE A 142 -5.53 -11.13 -6.69
N PHE A 143 -5.97 -9.94 -6.29
CA PHE A 143 -7.36 -9.52 -6.45
C PHE A 143 -7.81 -9.54 -7.92
N LEU A 144 -6.98 -9.02 -8.82
CA LEU A 144 -7.27 -9.04 -10.26
C LEU A 144 -7.28 -10.47 -10.81
N SER A 145 -6.37 -11.33 -10.35
CA SER A 145 -6.32 -12.75 -10.70
C SER A 145 -7.60 -13.49 -10.22
N VAL A 146 -8.04 -13.23 -8.99
CA VAL A 146 -9.28 -13.79 -8.43
C VAL A 146 -10.49 -13.31 -9.23
N ALA A 147 -10.57 -12.01 -9.56
CA ALA A 147 -11.65 -11.44 -10.38
C ALA A 147 -11.78 -12.18 -11.72
N ARG A 148 -10.65 -12.49 -12.38
CA ARG A 148 -10.61 -13.30 -13.61
C ARG A 148 -11.12 -14.72 -13.38
N GLN A 149 -10.62 -15.40 -12.35
CA GLN A 149 -10.96 -16.80 -12.06
C GLN A 149 -12.44 -16.99 -11.70
N ILE A 150 -13.06 -16.02 -11.01
CA ILE A 150 -14.49 -16.03 -10.71
C ILE A 150 -15.35 -15.45 -11.84
N LYS A 151 -14.72 -14.99 -12.93
CA LYS A 151 -15.38 -14.34 -14.08
C LYS A 151 -16.18 -13.11 -13.69
N TYR A 152 -15.65 -12.29 -12.77
CA TYR A 152 -16.24 -11.02 -12.40
C TYR A 152 -16.22 -10.06 -13.62
N PRO A 153 -17.33 -9.39 -13.97
CA PRO A 153 -17.38 -8.50 -15.12
C PRO A 153 -16.42 -7.31 -14.96
N LEU A 154 -15.60 -7.03 -15.97
CA LEU A 154 -14.66 -5.90 -15.94
C LEU A 154 -15.39 -4.56 -15.84
N ASP A 155 -16.51 -4.41 -16.53
CA ASP A 155 -17.34 -3.19 -16.47
C ASP A 155 -17.86 -2.93 -15.05
N ASP A 156 -18.20 -3.97 -14.29
CA ASP A 156 -18.58 -3.84 -12.88
C ASP A 156 -17.33 -3.47 -12.04
N LEU A 157 -16.18 -4.11 -12.32
CA LEU A 157 -14.96 -3.96 -11.53
C LEU A 157 -14.38 -2.54 -11.59
N ILE A 158 -14.37 -1.91 -12.76
CA ILE A 158 -13.84 -0.54 -12.93
C ILE A 158 -14.68 0.52 -12.21
N HIS A 159 -15.94 0.18 -11.87
CA HIS A 159 -16.84 1.02 -11.10
C HIS A 159 -16.91 0.62 -9.63
N LEU A 160 -16.18 -0.41 -9.22
CA LEU A 160 -16.17 -0.91 -7.85
C LEU A 160 -15.22 -0.07 -6.99
N HIS A 161 -15.69 1.10 -6.57
CA HIS A 161 -14.95 2.03 -5.72
C HIS A 161 -15.65 2.25 -4.38
N ALA A 162 -14.88 2.66 -3.39
CA ALA A 162 -15.44 3.13 -2.14
C ALA A 162 -16.07 4.50 -2.32
N GLU A 163 -17.36 4.63 -2.00
CA GLU A 163 -18.07 5.92 -2.01
C GLU A 163 -17.82 6.73 -0.73
N ASN A 164 -17.51 6.07 0.38
CA ASN A 164 -17.21 6.72 1.66
C ASN A 164 -16.01 6.04 2.33
N LEU A 165 -15.11 6.86 2.90
CA LEU A 165 -14.05 6.37 3.79
C LEU A 165 -14.68 6.00 5.13
N GLU A 166 -14.74 4.71 5.45
CA GLU A 166 -15.17 4.28 6.77
C GLU A 166 -14.15 4.67 7.84
N GLU A 167 -14.60 5.42 8.84
CA GLU A 167 -13.83 5.75 10.04
C GLU A 167 -13.70 4.52 10.96
N GLY A 168 -12.60 4.46 11.72
CA GLY A 168 -12.39 3.42 12.74
C GLY A 168 -10.99 2.84 12.75
N PRO A 169 -10.67 1.86 13.60
CA PRO A 169 -9.34 1.24 13.63
C PRO A 169 -9.06 0.35 12.41
N LEU A 170 -7.91 0.52 11.74
CA LEU A 170 -7.51 -0.29 10.57
C LEU A 170 -7.41 -1.80 10.86
N VAL A 171 -7.18 -2.18 12.12
CA VAL A 171 -7.13 -3.60 12.51
C VAL A 171 -8.42 -4.35 12.17
N TYR A 172 -9.59 -3.71 12.29
CA TYR A 172 -10.87 -4.35 11.95
C TYR A 172 -11.01 -4.52 10.44
N VAL A 173 -10.55 -3.54 9.66
CA VAL A 173 -10.53 -3.62 8.19
C VAL A 173 -9.69 -4.81 7.72
N PHE A 174 -8.50 -5.02 8.31
CA PHE A 174 -7.68 -6.19 8.00
C PHE A 174 -8.38 -7.51 8.34
N ILE A 175 -9.06 -7.58 9.49
CA ILE A 175 -9.78 -8.79 9.92
C ILE A 175 -10.95 -9.10 8.97
N GLU A 176 -11.77 -8.10 8.67
CA GLU A 176 -12.91 -8.23 7.76
C GLU A 176 -12.47 -8.58 6.34
N LEU A 177 -11.37 -7.96 5.86
CA LEU A 177 -10.79 -8.28 4.57
C LEU A 177 -10.36 -9.73 4.47
N LEU A 178 -9.61 -10.23 5.47
CA LEU A 178 -9.18 -11.64 5.53
C LEU A 178 -10.37 -12.60 5.58
N GLN A 179 -11.44 -12.24 6.29
CA GLN A 179 -12.67 -13.02 6.34
C GLN A 179 -13.33 -13.08 4.96
N HIS A 180 -13.62 -11.93 4.34
CA HIS A 180 -14.28 -11.84 3.04
C HIS A 180 -13.50 -12.55 1.93
N VAL A 181 -12.17 -12.40 1.90
CA VAL A 181 -11.30 -13.14 0.99
C VAL A 181 -11.40 -14.65 1.23
N GLY A 182 -11.42 -15.10 2.49
CA GLY A 182 -11.55 -16.51 2.83
C GLY A 182 -12.84 -17.16 2.29
N TRP A 183 -13.95 -16.42 2.21
CA TRP A 183 -15.20 -16.92 1.63
C TRP A 183 -15.07 -17.25 0.14
N LEU A 184 -14.13 -16.64 -0.60
CA LEU A 184 -13.99 -16.81 -2.04
C LEU A 184 -13.58 -18.23 -2.45
N ALA A 185 -12.79 -18.91 -1.61
CA ALA A 185 -12.33 -20.28 -1.82
C ALA A 185 -13.38 -21.35 -1.46
N LEU A 186 -14.52 -20.98 -0.88
CA LEU A 186 -15.53 -21.94 -0.46
C LEU A 186 -16.42 -22.41 -1.63
N HIS A 187 -16.99 -23.59 -1.45
CA HIS A 187 -18.02 -24.15 -2.34
C HIS A 187 -19.37 -23.50 -2.03
N ILE A 188 -19.55 -22.27 -2.50
CA ILE A 188 -20.73 -21.44 -2.29
C ILE A 188 -21.39 -21.04 -3.62
N HIS A 189 -22.62 -20.54 -3.53
CA HIS A 189 -23.36 -20.05 -4.69
C HIS A 189 -22.60 -18.88 -5.36
N PRO A 190 -22.53 -18.82 -6.71
CA PRO A 190 -21.79 -17.78 -7.43
C PRO A 190 -22.15 -16.35 -7.01
N GLU A 191 -23.43 -16.04 -6.81
CA GLU A 191 -23.86 -14.71 -6.33
C GLU A 191 -23.36 -14.36 -4.93
N VAL A 192 -23.22 -15.35 -4.05
CA VAL A 192 -22.66 -15.14 -2.70
C VAL A 192 -21.16 -14.87 -2.81
N ARG A 193 -20.47 -15.61 -3.70
CA ARG A 193 -19.05 -15.35 -4.00
C ARG A 193 -18.84 -13.97 -4.62
N LYS A 194 -19.71 -13.55 -5.55
CA LYS A 194 -19.67 -12.22 -6.18
C LYS A 194 -19.74 -11.12 -5.12
N ARG A 195 -20.72 -11.20 -4.21
CA ARG A 195 -20.85 -10.23 -3.11
C ARG A 195 -19.66 -10.26 -2.15
N ALA A 196 -19.14 -11.44 -1.81
CA ALA A 196 -17.95 -11.55 -0.97
C ALA A 196 -16.73 -10.88 -1.63
N PHE A 197 -16.58 -11.01 -2.95
CA PHE A 197 -15.53 -10.35 -3.70
C PHE A 197 -15.72 -8.83 -3.69
N GLU A 198 -16.95 -8.35 -3.88
CA GLU A 198 -17.27 -6.91 -3.84
C GLU A 198 -16.91 -6.29 -2.49
N PHE A 199 -17.33 -6.90 -1.38
CA PHE A 199 -16.96 -6.44 -0.04
C PHE A 199 -15.45 -6.46 0.20
N ALA A 200 -14.77 -7.54 -0.22
CA ALA A 200 -13.32 -7.64 -0.09
C ALA A 200 -12.59 -6.56 -0.90
N PHE A 201 -12.94 -6.38 -2.17
CA PHE A 201 -12.25 -5.45 -3.06
C PHE A 201 -12.50 -3.99 -2.67
N VAL A 202 -13.73 -3.63 -2.31
CA VAL A 202 -14.03 -2.28 -1.80
C VAL A 202 -13.30 -2.01 -0.49
N GLY A 203 -13.29 -2.97 0.44
CA GLY A 203 -12.53 -2.88 1.69
C GLY A 203 -11.03 -2.73 1.46
N PHE A 204 -10.47 -3.44 0.48
CA PHE A 204 -9.07 -3.33 0.07
C PHE A 204 -8.73 -1.95 -0.52
N VAL A 205 -9.54 -1.43 -1.44
CA VAL A 205 -9.34 -0.08 -2.01
C VAL A 205 -9.43 0.99 -0.91
N ASN A 206 -10.38 0.85 0.01
CA ASN A 206 -10.50 1.71 1.19
C ASN A 206 -9.26 1.65 2.08
N LEU A 207 -8.73 0.45 2.32
CA LEU A 207 -7.51 0.25 3.08
C LEU A 207 -6.34 1.02 2.45
N GLY A 208 -6.16 0.93 1.12
CA GLY A 208 -5.12 1.67 0.40
C GLY A 208 -5.20 3.19 0.59
N LYS A 209 -6.41 3.75 0.44
CA LYS A 209 -6.66 5.18 0.68
C LYS A 209 -6.31 5.57 2.13
N ARG A 210 -6.71 4.76 3.11
CA ARG A 210 -6.48 5.02 4.54
C ARG A 210 -5.02 4.80 4.98
N LEU A 211 -4.27 3.99 4.25
CA LEU A 211 -2.81 3.85 4.40
C LEU A 211 -2.05 5.04 3.78
N GLY A 212 -2.74 5.89 3.01
CA GLY A 212 -2.19 7.12 2.45
C GLY A 212 -1.48 6.92 1.10
N PHE A 213 -1.78 5.84 0.39
CA PHE A 213 -1.24 5.63 -0.95
C PHE A 213 -2.02 6.41 -1.99
N SER A 214 -1.31 7.12 -2.88
CA SER A 214 -1.92 7.78 -4.02
C SER A 214 -2.15 6.79 -5.18
N PRO A 215 -3.12 7.06 -6.07
CA PRO A 215 -3.32 6.24 -7.27
C PRO A 215 -2.05 6.08 -8.11
N GLU A 216 -1.29 7.15 -8.27
CA GLU A 216 -0.05 7.18 -9.06
C GLU A 216 1.03 6.29 -8.44
N GLN A 217 1.14 6.30 -7.10
CA GLN A 217 2.04 5.41 -6.36
C GLN A 217 1.67 3.94 -6.57
N ILE A 218 0.38 3.62 -6.48
CA ILE A 218 -0.14 2.26 -6.68
C ILE A 218 0.12 1.81 -8.13
N GLU A 219 -0.20 2.63 -9.12
CA GLU A 219 0.01 2.30 -10.53
C GLU A 219 1.49 2.06 -10.83
N GLN A 220 2.37 2.97 -10.40
CA GLN A 220 3.80 2.86 -10.69
C GLN A 220 4.39 1.60 -10.04
N ALA A 221 4.09 1.36 -8.76
CA ALA A 221 4.58 0.17 -8.06
C ALA A 221 4.00 -1.13 -8.67
N TYR A 222 2.77 -1.12 -9.17
CA TYR A 222 2.19 -2.24 -9.90
C TYR A 222 2.91 -2.52 -11.22
N LEU A 223 3.23 -1.49 -12.01
CA LEU A 223 3.98 -1.65 -13.25
C LEU A 223 5.35 -2.26 -12.99
N GLU A 224 6.07 -1.77 -11.98
CA GLU A 224 7.35 -2.31 -11.54
C GLU A 224 7.24 -3.78 -11.11
N LYS A 225 6.25 -4.10 -10.28
CA LYS A 225 6.06 -5.46 -9.79
C LYS A 225 5.66 -6.43 -10.91
N ASN A 226 4.79 -6.00 -11.82
CA ASN A 226 4.41 -6.78 -13.00
C ASN A 226 5.65 -7.11 -13.85
N GLN A 227 6.50 -6.12 -14.14
CA GLN A 227 7.74 -6.32 -14.90
C GLN A 227 8.65 -7.35 -14.22
N ILE A 228 8.90 -7.20 -12.92
CA ILE A 228 9.70 -8.15 -12.13
C ILE A 228 9.11 -9.57 -12.20
N ASN A 229 7.79 -9.70 -12.13
CA ASN A 229 7.14 -11.01 -12.23
C ASN A 229 7.32 -11.64 -13.62
N HIS A 230 7.22 -10.86 -14.71
CA HIS A 230 7.55 -11.36 -16.05
C HIS A 230 9.02 -11.76 -16.20
N GLU A 231 9.95 -11.06 -15.54
CA GLU A 231 11.38 -11.42 -15.52
C GLU A 231 11.63 -12.72 -14.73
N ARG A 232 10.96 -12.90 -13.58
CA ARG A 232 11.01 -14.14 -12.78
C ARG A 232 10.54 -15.36 -13.55
N GLN A 233 9.43 -15.23 -14.28
CA GLN A 233 8.93 -16.30 -15.16
C GLN A 233 9.94 -16.66 -16.27
N SER A 234 10.69 -15.68 -16.78
CA SER A 234 11.71 -15.90 -17.82
C SER A 234 12.98 -16.58 -17.30
N THR A 235 13.22 -16.55 -15.99
CA THR A 235 14.43 -17.07 -15.34
C THR A 235 14.22 -18.40 -14.60
N GLY A 236 13.00 -18.95 -14.62
CA GLY A 236 12.69 -20.30 -14.13
C GLY A 236 12.61 -20.41 -12.61
N TYR A 237 12.08 -19.37 -11.95
CA TYR A 237 11.74 -19.44 -10.53
C TYR A 237 10.60 -20.41 -10.25
#